data_AF-A0A2T7NVF7-F1
#
_entry.id   AF-A0A2T7NVF7-F1
#
_cell.length_a   1.000
_cell.length_b   1.000
_cell.length_c   1.000
_cell.angle_alpha   90.00
_cell.angle_beta   90.00
_cell.angle_gamma   90.00
#
_symmetry.space_group_name_H-M   'P 1'
#
loop_
_entity.id
_entity.type
_entity.pdbx_description
1 polymer ?
#
loop_
_entity_poly.entity_id
_entity_poly.type
_entity_poly.pdbx_seq_one_letter_code
_entity_poly.pdbx_strand_id
1 'polypeptide(L)'
;MKEHSKGLPAVMKIAADHLQKVFGIEIVELQDKLKGSYILINKMKDPTHLAWNDADNAKTGLLVVVLSIIFMSGNVVQDGELWHSLRGFGVNPDQHHETFGDVKKLVMQEFVKQAYLETTRVPNSDPSVYEVRWGQRAMHETSKKDILKFVCLLYKMEPAQWASQYQDAMEEEETARNAAAGSV
;
A
#
# COMPACT_ATOMS: atom_id res chain seq x y z
N MET A 1 24.28 8.20 16.93
CA MET A 1 24.44 7.26 15.80
C MET A 1 25.53 7.65 14.79
N LYS A 2 26.13 8.85 14.79
CA LYS A 2 27.17 9.23 13.80
C LYS A 2 28.52 8.50 13.97
N GLU A 3 28.81 7.91 15.12
CA GLU A 3 30.12 7.32 15.43
C GLU A 3 30.31 5.87 14.93
N HIS A 4 29.25 5.22 14.42
CA HIS A 4 29.32 3.83 13.92
C HIS A 4 28.78 3.64 12.50
N SER A 5 28.81 4.69 11.65
CA SER A 5 28.22 4.64 10.30
C SER A 5 28.75 3.50 9.42
N LYS A 6 30.00 3.10 9.60
CA LYS A 6 30.64 1.99 8.87
C LYS A 6 30.11 0.61 9.27
N GLY A 7 29.61 0.46 10.50
CA GLY A 7 29.07 -0.81 11.01
C GLY A 7 27.56 -0.98 10.82
N LEU A 8 26.86 0.10 10.48
CA LEU A 8 25.40 0.12 10.38
C LEU A 8 24.83 -0.96 9.44
N PRO A 9 25.39 -1.20 8.23
CA PRO A 9 24.87 -2.25 7.35
C PRO A 9 24.97 -3.66 7.96
N ALA A 10 26.08 -3.95 8.67
CA ALA A 10 26.27 -5.24 9.33
C ALA A 10 25.29 -5.44 10.50
N VAL A 11 25.09 -4.39 11.30
CA VAL A 11 24.12 -4.42 12.41
C VAL A 11 22.69 -4.57 11.88
N MET A 12 22.33 -3.83 10.81
CA MET A 12 21.02 -3.93 10.18
C MET A 12 20.76 -5.33 9.63
N LYS A 13 21.75 -5.98 9.02
CA LYS A 13 21.63 -7.37 8.56
C LYS A 13 21.34 -8.32 9.72
N ILE A 14 22.08 -8.21 10.82
CA ILE A 14 21.86 -9.06 12.01
C ILE A 14 20.48 -8.80 12.62
N ALA A 15 20.05 -7.54 12.68
CA ALA A 15 18.73 -7.17 13.18
C ALA A 15 17.60 -7.70 12.29
N ALA A 16 17.75 -7.61 10.96
CA ALA A 16 16.81 -8.16 9.99
C ALA A 16 16.68 -9.68 10.13
N ASP A 17 17.81 -10.39 10.21
CA ASP A 17 17.82 -11.84 10.39
C ASP A 17 17.11 -12.25 11.69
N HIS A 18 17.33 -11.53 12.80
CA HIS A 18 16.65 -11.82 14.06
C HIS A 18 15.15 -11.48 14.02
N LEU A 19 14.78 -10.33 13.47
CA LEU A 19 13.37 -9.93 13.33
C LEU A 19 12.58 -10.94 12.50
N GLN A 20 13.18 -11.44 11.42
CA GLN A 20 12.53 -12.44 10.58
C GLN A 20 12.45 -13.80 11.29
N LYS A 21 13.56 -14.30 11.86
CA LYS A 21 13.61 -15.65 12.45
C LYS A 21 12.80 -15.79 13.74
N VAL A 22 12.81 -14.75 14.58
CA VAL A 22 12.19 -14.81 15.92
C VAL A 22 10.77 -14.28 15.90
N PHE A 23 10.52 -13.19 15.16
CA PHE A 23 9.23 -12.48 15.18
C PHE A 23 8.45 -12.59 13.87
N GLY A 24 9.00 -13.23 12.83
CA GLY A 24 8.35 -13.30 11.52
C GLY A 24 8.21 -11.92 10.83
N ILE A 25 9.04 -10.94 11.21
CA ILE A 25 9.01 -9.59 10.65
C ILE A 25 10.15 -9.44 9.64
N GLU A 26 9.78 -9.17 8.39
CA GLU A 26 10.73 -8.86 7.33
C GLU A 26 11.01 -7.35 7.31
N ILE A 27 12.28 -6.97 7.19
CA ILE A 27 12.68 -5.58 6.97
C ILE A 27 12.92 -5.39 5.47
N VAL A 28 12.24 -4.42 4.87
CA VAL A 28 12.44 -4.06 3.47
C VAL A 28 12.95 -2.62 3.39
N GLU A 29 14.07 -2.40 2.71
CA GLU A 29 14.55 -1.05 2.39
C GLU A 29 13.75 -0.48 1.22
N LEU A 30 13.24 0.74 1.39
CA LEU A 30 12.52 1.44 0.35
C LEU A 30 13.47 1.99 -0.72
N GLN A 31 12.99 2.05 -1.95
CA GLN A 31 13.76 2.49 -3.12
C GLN A 31 13.51 3.98 -3.46
N ASP A 32 14.24 4.48 -4.47
CA ASP A 32 14.11 5.82 -5.04
C ASP A 32 14.16 6.97 -4.03
N LYS A 33 13.08 7.77 -3.97
CA LYS A 33 12.96 8.95 -3.10
C LYS A 33 12.96 8.60 -1.61
N LEU A 34 12.76 7.33 -1.27
CA LEU A 34 12.67 6.82 0.09
C LEU A 34 13.91 5.99 0.48
N LYS A 35 14.97 6.00 -0.33
CA LYS A 35 16.23 5.29 -0.03
C LYS A 35 16.76 5.62 1.36
N GLY A 36 17.12 4.58 2.12
CA GLY A 36 17.52 4.69 3.52
C GLY A 36 16.35 4.73 4.52
N SER A 37 15.10 4.65 4.05
CA SER A 37 13.93 4.36 4.88
C SER A 37 13.59 2.87 4.79
N TYR A 38 13.00 2.32 5.85
CA TYR A 38 12.67 0.90 5.94
C TYR A 38 11.22 0.71 6.35
N ILE A 39 10.59 -0.34 5.82
CA ILE A 39 9.29 -0.82 6.26
C ILE A 39 9.44 -2.18 6.94
N LEU A 40 8.53 -2.47 7.85
CA LEU A 40 8.44 -3.74 8.56
C LEU A 40 7.20 -4.48 8.05
N ILE A 41 7.42 -5.65 7.45
CA ILE A 41 6.36 -6.48 6.90
C ILE A 41 6.14 -7.66 7.84
N ASN A 42 4.92 -7.79 8.36
CA ASN A 42 4.55 -8.95 9.14
C ASN A 42 4.26 -10.14 8.21
N LYS A 43 5.07 -11.21 8.32
CA LYS A 43 4.88 -12.47 7.56
C LYS A 43 4.25 -13.58 8.38
N MET A 44 3.78 -13.29 9.60
CA MET A 44 3.05 -14.26 10.41
C MET A 44 1.67 -14.53 9.79
N LYS A 45 1.31 -15.82 9.68
CA LYS A 45 0.03 -16.27 9.11
C LYS A 45 -1.19 -15.89 9.96
N ASP A 46 -0.97 -15.70 11.26
CA ASP A 46 -2.00 -15.32 12.22
C ASP A 46 -1.50 -14.14 13.06
N PRO A 47 -1.90 -12.91 12.73
CA PRO A 47 -1.51 -11.73 13.47
C PRO A 47 -2.41 -11.47 14.68
N THR A 48 -3.09 -12.47 15.26
CA THR A 48 -3.96 -12.31 16.46
C THR A 48 -3.29 -11.59 17.63
N HIS A 49 -1.96 -11.58 17.71
CA HIS A 49 -1.20 -10.81 18.69
C HIS A 49 -1.18 -9.29 18.43
N LEU A 50 -1.62 -8.84 17.25
CA LEU A 50 -1.77 -7.45 16.83
C LEU A 50 -3.25 -7.05 16.92
N ALA A 51 -3.79 -7.02 18.14
CA ALA A 51 -5.12 -6.47 18.38
C ALA A 51 -5.08 -4.94 18.18
N TRP A 52 -5.46 -4.48 16.99
CA TRP A 52 -5.57 -3.06 16.69
C TRP A 52 -6.89 -2.52 17.24
N ASN A 53 -6.90 -1.25 17.63
CA ASN A 53 -8.16 -0.61 18.03
C ASN A 53 -9.08 -0.43 16.82
N ASP A 54 -10.37 -0.20 17.07
CA ASP A 54 -11.38 -0.06 16.02
C ASP A 54 -11.07 1.07 15.03
N ALA A 55 -10.45 2.16 15.50
CA ALA A 55 -10.07 3.28 14.65
C ALA A 55 -8.95 2.91 13.67
N ASP A 56 -7.95 2.16 14.12
CA ASP A 56 -6.86 1.68 13.27
C ASP A 56 -7.36 0.62 12.27
N ASN A 57 -8.26 -0.27 12.69
CA ASN A 57 -8.94 -1.20 11.78
C ASN A 57 -9.75 -0.45 10.71
N ALA A 58 -10.46 0.61 11.10
CA ALA A 58 -11.22 1.43 10.15
C ALA A 58 -10.29 2.13 9.15
N LYS A 59 -9.14 2.66 9.58
CA LYS A 59 -8.14 3.26 8.68
C LYS A 59 -7.57 2.24 7.70
N THR A 60 -7.32 1.01 8.15
CA THR A 60 -6.93 -0.11 7.26
C THR A 60 -8.02 -0.41 6.24
N GLY A 61 -9.29 -0.44 6.65
CA GLY A 61 -10.42 -0.59 5.74
C GLY A 61 -10.45 0.52 4.68
N LEU A 62 -10.28 1.78 5.09
CA LEU A 62 -10.20 2.90 4.14
C LEU A 62 -9.00 2.77 3.20
N LEU A 63 -7.84 2.34 3.70
CA LEU A 63 -6.66 2.08 2.88
C LEU A 63 -6.97 1.03 1.80
N VAL A 64 -7.59 -0.10 2.17
CA VAL A 64 -7.98 -1.15 1.21
C VAL A 64 -8.93 -0.60 0.14
N VAL A 65 -9.89 0.27 0.51
CA VAL A 65 -10.79 0.94 -0.45
C VAL A 65 -10.00 1.85 -1.39
N VAL A 66 -9.07 2.67 -0.90
CA VAL A 66 -8.24 3.54 -1.74
C VAL A 66 -7.37 2.73 -2.71
N LEU A 67 -6.71 1.67 -2.21
CA LEU A 67 -5.91 0.77 -3.05
C LEU A 67 -6.77 0.10 -4.12
N SER A 68 -8.01 -0.30 -3.77
CA SER A 68 -8.99 -0.84 -4.72
C SER A 68 -9.33 0.16 -5.81
N ILE A 69 -9.67 1.40 -5.47
CA ILE A 69 -9.99 2.45 -6.47
C ILE A 69 -8.82 2.63 -7.45
N ILE A 70 -7.59 2.76 -6.94
CA ILE A 70 -6.40 2.94 -7.77
C ILE A 70 -6.21 1.76 -8.74
N PHE A 71 -6.34 0.53 -8.23
CA PHE A 71 -6.19 -0.67 -9.05
C PHE A 71 -7.29 -0.77 -10.11
N MET A 72 -8.55 -0.51 -9.73
CA MET A 72 -9.68 -0.55 -10.65
C MET A 72 -9.60 0.55 -11.73
N SER A 73 -8.97 1.69 -11.45
CA SER A 73 -8.67 2.76 -12.41
C SER A 73 -7.42 2.49 -13.28
N GLY A 74 -6.84 1.29 -13.24
CA GLY A 74 -5.67 0.95 -14.07
C GLY A 74 -4.33 1.29 -13.43
N ASN A 75 -4.23 1.11 -12.10
CA ASN A 75 -3.04 1.32 -11.25
C ASN A 75 -2.64 2.77 -10.99
N VAL A 76 -3.34 3.74 -11.58
CA VAL A 76 -3.07 5.16 -11.46
C VAL A 76 -4.38 5.91 -11.47
N VAL A 77 -4.52 6.88 -10.58
CA VAL A 77 -5.71 7.74 -10.55
C VAL A 77 -5.29 9.18 -10.28
N GLN A 78 -5.96 10.14 -10.89
CA GLN A 78 -5.79 11.54 -10.49
C GLN A 78 -6.50 11.78 -9.16
N ASP A 79 -5.94 12.64 -8.31
CA ASP A 79 -6.49 12.94 -7.00
C ASP A 79 -7.95 13.40 -7.06
N GLY A 80 -8.33 14.22 -8.04
CA GLY A 80 -9.73 14.60 -8.27
C GLY A 80 -10.68 13.42 -8.48
N GLU A 81 -10.28 12.42 -9.27
CA GLU A 81 -11.06 11.20 -9.54
C GLU A 81 -11.11 10.27 -8.32
N LEU A 82 -9.99 10.16 -7.59
CA LEU A 82 -9.94 9.42 -6.33
C LEU A 82 -10.95 10.00 -5.33
N TRP A 83 -10.97 11.32 -5.16
CA TRP A 83 -11.92 12.00 -4.27
C TRP A 83 -13.36 11.89 -4.75
N HIS A 84 -13.59 11.90 -6.06
CA HIS A 84 -14.92 11.64 -6.61
C HIS A 84 -15.41 10.24 -6.25
N SER A 85 -14.56 9.22 -6.39
CA SER A 85 -14.89 7.84 -6.05
C SER A 85 -15.13 7.67 -4.55
N LEU A 86 -14.28 8.24 -3.70
CA LEU A 86 -14.41 8.18 -2.23
C LEU A 86 -15.70 8.83 -1.71
N ARG A 87 -16.19 9.89 -2.36
CA ARG A 87 -17.51 10.47 -2.03
C ARG A 87 -18.65 9.47 -2.23
N GLY A 88 -18.56 8.58 -3.21
CA GLY A 88 -19.51 7.48 -3.40
C GLY A 88 -19.56 6.50 -2.22
N PHE A 89 -18.48 6.42 -1.45
CA PHE A 89 -18.38 5.64 -0.21
C PHE A 89 -18.67 6.46 1.06
N GLY A 90 -19.22 7.67 0.92
CA GLY A 90 -19.53 8.55 2.04
C GLY A 90 -18.33 9.29 2.64
N VAL A 91 -17.17 9.23 1.97
CA VAL A 91 -15.93 9.85 2.46
C VAL A 91 -15.66 11.16 1.71
N ASN A 92 -15.83 12.29 2.40
CA ASN A 92 -15.66 13.62 1.83
C ASN A 92 -14.33 14.27 2.29
N PRO A 93 -13.43 14.67 1.38
CA PRO A 93 -12.15 15.29 1.74
C PRO A 93 -12.28 16.67 2.39
N ASP A 94 -13.40 17.37 2.19
CA ASP A 94 -13.59 18.74 2.66
C ASP A 94 -14.28 18.80 4.03
N GLN A 95 -14.59 17.65 4.64
CA GLN A 95 -15.29 17.53 5.90
C GLN A 95 -14.50 16.69 6.91
N HIS A 96 -14.61 17.04 8.18
CA HIS A 96 -14.08 16.20 9.25
C HIS A 96 -14.95 14.95 9.40
N HIS A 97 -14.34 13.77 9.30
CA HIS A 97 -15.03 12.51 9.47
C HIS A 97 -14.88 12.01 10.90
N GLU A 98 -15.94 11.52 11.54
CA GLU A 98 -15.92 11.09 12.95
C GLU A 98 -14.86 10.00 13.21
N THR A 99 -14.77 9.01 12.33
CA THR A 99 -13.77 7.92 12.42
C THR A 99 -12.38 8.28 11.91
N PHE A 100 -12.28 9.03 10.81
CA PHE A 100 -11.02 9.23 10.08
C PHE A 100 -10.36 10.59 10.33
N GLY A 101 -11.08 11.52 10.97
CA GLY A 101 -10.66 12.89 11.16
C GLY A 101 -10.52 13.64 9.83
N ASP A 102 -9.36 14.24 9.61
CA ASP A 102 -9.00 14.88 8.34
C ASP A 102 -8.59 13.80 7.32
N VAL A 103 -9.55 13.40 6.49
CA VAL A 103 -9.36 12.36 5.48
C VAL A 103 -8.33 12.76 4.43
N LYS A 104 -8.29 14.05 4.05
CA LYS A 104 -7.35 14.53 3.05
C LYS A 104 -5.92 14.38 3.53
N LYS A 105 -5.67 14.73 4.79
CA LYS A 105 -4.38 14.48 5.46
C LYS A 105 -4.08 12.98 5.59
N LEU A 106 -5.05 12.17 6.01
CA LEU A 106 -4.88 10.73 6.15
C LEU A 106 -4.42 10.08 4.83
N VAL A 107 -5.14 10.33 3.74
CA VAL A 107 -4.85 9.70 2.43
C VAL A 107 -3.61 10.30 1.77
N MET A 108 -3.51 11.64 1.68
CA MET A 108 -2.45 12.29 0.89
C MET A 108 -1.16 12.55 1.66
N GLN A 109 -1.14 12.36 2.98
CA GLN A 109 0.07 12.54 3.79
C GLN A 109 0.40 11.30 4.61
N GLU A 110 -0.54 10.75 5.38
CA GLU A 110 -0.23 9.65 6.29
C GLU A 110 0.03 8.35 5.53
N PHE A 111 -0.85 7.94 4.62
CA PHE A 111 -0.64 6.75 3.77
C PHE A 111 0.57 6.89 2.84
N VAL A 112 0.86 8.11 2.38
CA VAL A 112 2.07 8.40 1.59
C VAL A 112 3.33 8.25 2.43
N LYS A 113 3.34 8.82 3.65
CA LYS A 113 4.47 8.70 4.59
C LYS A 113 4.70 7.26 5.02
N GLN A 114 3.64 6.46 5.11
CA GLN A 114 3.72 5.03 5.40
C GLN A 114 4.10 4.17 4.17
N ALA A 115 4.38 4.81 3.02
CA ALA A 115 4.72 4.16 1.76
C ALA A 115 3.64 3.22 1.20
N TYR A 116 2.39 3.35 1.65
CA TYR A 116 1.25 2.67 1.04
C TYR A 116 0.82 3.32 -0.26
N LEU A 117 0.99 4.64 -0.37
CA LEU A 117 0.66 5.42 -1.55
C LEU A 117 1.87 6.20 -2.03
N GLU A 118 1.94 6.39 -3.33
CA GLU A 118 2.89 7.29 -3.98
C GLU A 118 2.13 8.38 -4.72
N THR A 119 2.53 9.63 -4.50
CA THR A 119 1.91 10.79 -5.15
C THR A 119 2.92 11.52 -6.02
N THR A 120 2.58 11.74 -7.27
CA THR A 120 3.41 12.52 -8.21
C THR A 120 2.62 13.69 -8.75
N ARG A 121 3.19 14.89 -8.68
CA ARG A 121 2.55 16.09 -9.23
C ARG A 121 2.62 16.04 -10.76
N VAL A 122 1.49 16.27 -11.42
CA VAL A 122 1.41 16.39 -12.88
C VAL A 122 2.12 17.68 -13.31
N PRO A 123 3.15 17.62 -14.16
CA PRO A 123 3.86 18.81 -14.64
C PRO A 123 2.91 19.78 -15.34
N ASN A 124 3.09 21.08 -15.10
CA ASN A 124 2.35 22.16 -15.75
C ASN A 124 0.82 22.13 -15.57
N SER A 125 0.33 21.47 -14.52
CA SER A 125 -1.09 21.53 -14.12
C SER A 125 -1.38 22.79 -13.32
N ASP A 126 -2.41 23.55 -13.74
CA ASP A 126 -2.98 24.68 -13.00
C ASP A 126 -4.52 24.57 -12.98
N PRO A 127 -5.15 24.30 -11.81
CA PRO A 127 -4.53 24.10 -10.50
C PRO A 127 -3.69 22.83 -10.42
N SER A 128 -2.89 22.69 -9.35
CA SER A 128 -2.02 21.52 -9.16
C SER A 128 -2.81 20.22 -9.09
N VAL A 129 -2.52 19.28 -9.99
CA VAL A 129 -3.10 17.93 -10.03
C VAL A 129 -2.05 16.91 -9.62
N TYR A 130 -2.46 15.86 -8.92
CA TYR A 130 -1.59 14.78 -8.48
C TYR A 130 -2.07 13.45 -9.03
N GLU A 131 -1.14 12.62 -9.50
CA GLU A 131 -1.36 11.21 -9.72
C GLU A 131 -1.06 10.43 -8.45
N VAL A 132 -1.94 9.50 -8.11
CA VAL A 132 -1.84 8.60 -6.96
C VAL A 132 -1.68 7.17 -7.46
N ARG A 133 -0.71 6.46 -6.89
CA ARG A 133 -0.35 5.06 -7.21
C ARG A 133 -0.17 4.27 -5.92
N TRP A 134 -0.15 2.95 -6.02
CA TRP A 134 0.29 2.10 -4.92
C TRP A 134 1.76 2.39 -4.62
N GLY A 135 2.08 2.52 -3.34
CA GLY A 135 3.45 2.62 -2.88
C GLY A 135 4.06 1.25 -2.59
N GLN A 136 5.37 1.23 -2.41
CA GLN A 136 6.15 0.01 -2.18
C GLN A 136 5.60 -0.85 -1.03
N ARG A 137 5.12 -0.26 0.07
CA ARG A 137 4.56 -1.04 1.18
C ARG A 137 3.28 -1.77 0.79
N ALA A 138 2.40 -1.15 0.03
CA ALA A 138 1.18 -1.81 -0.45
C ALA A 138 1.52 -3.03 -1.30
N MET A 139 2.52 -2.90 -2.20
CA MET A 139 2.99 -4.00 -3.05
C MET A 139 3.63 -5.16 -2.28
N HIS A 140 4.09 -4.93 -1.04
CA HIS A 140 4.66 -5.99 -0.18
C HIS A 140 3.66 -6.63 0.79
N GLU A 141 2.63 -5.88 1.22
CA GLU A 141 1.63 -6.35 2.19
C GLU A 141 0.40 -6.97 1.53
N THR A 142 0.07 -6.57 0.29
CA THR A 142 -1.05 -7.12 -0.47
C THR A 142 -0.65 -7.35 -1.93
N SER A 143 -1.50 -8.06 -2.67
CA SER A 143 -1.37 -8.27 -4.11
C SER A 143 -2.56 -7.68 -4.86
N LYS A 144 -2.39 -7.37 -6.15
CA LYS A 144 -3.53 -7.02 -7.03
C LYS A 144 -4.61 -8.09 -7.01
N LYS A 145 -4.22 -9.35 -6.93
CA LYS A 145 -5.12 -10.51 -6.83
C LYS A 145 -5.97 -10.48 -5.57
N ASP A 146 -5.40 -10.12 -4.42
CA ASP A 146 -6.15 -10.07 -3.16
C ASP A 146 -7.11 -8.88 -3.12
N ILE A 147 -6.70 -7.73 -3.66
CA ILE A 147 -7.60 -6.59 -3.86
C ILE A 147 -8.71 -6.93 -4.87
N LEU A 148 -8.41 -7.64 -5.95
CA LEU A 148 -9.43 -8.08 -6.91
C LEU A 148 -10.46 -9.00 -6.25
N LYS A 149 -10.02 -9.95 -5.42
CA LYS A 149 -10.94 -10.80 -4.64
C LYS A 149 -11.83 -9.95 -3.72
N PHE A 150 -11.26 -8.98 -3.02
CA PHE A 150 -12.02 -8.06 -2.16
C PHE A 150 -13.09 -7.31 -2.95
N VAL A 151 -12.74 -6.74 -4.11
CA VAL A 151 -13.68 -6.03 -5.00
C VAL A 151 -14.78 -6.98 -5.49
N CYS A 152 -14.41 -8.19 -5.91
CA CYS A 152 -15.36 -9.23 -6.35
C CYS A 152 -16.36 -9.59 -5.25
N LEU A 153 -15.91 -9.72 -4.01
CA LEU A 153 -16.78 -9.96 -2.86
C LEU A 153 -17.74 -8.79 -2.60
N LEU A 154 -17.27 -7.55 -2.73
CA LEU A 154 -18.08 -6.36 -2.53
C LEU A 154 -19.20 -6.23 -3.57
N TYR A 155 -18.88 -6.49 -4.84
CA TYR A 155 -19.84 -6.38 -5.95
C TYR A 155 -20.58 -7.68 -6.28
N LYS A 156 -20.25 -8.80 -5.61
CA LYS A 156 -20.76 -10.15 -5.91
C LYS A 156 -20.55 -10.53 -7.38
N MET A 157 -19.35 -10.25 -7.88
CA MET A 157 -18.95 -10.51 -9.25
C MET A 157 -17.80 -11.53 -9.27
N GLU A 158 -17.67 -12.26 -10.38
CA GLU A 158 -16.53 -13.14 -10.61
C GLU A 158 -15.31 -12.33 -11.09
N PRO A 159 -14.07 -12.68 -10.67
CA PRO A 159 -12.86 -11.97 -11.11
C PRO A 159 -12.71 -11.86 -12.63
N ALA A 160 -13.14 -12.89 -13.37
CA ALA A 160 -13.10 -12.92 -14.83
C ALA A 160 -14.00 -11.86 -15.50
N GLN A 161 -14.99 -11.31 -14.77
CA GLN A 161 -15.81 -10.21 -15.28
C GLN A 161 -15.02 -8.89 -15.34
N TRP A 162 -13.93 -8.78 -14.59
CA TRP A 162 -12.98 -7.68 -14.62
C TRP A 162 -11.76 -8.07 -15.45
N ALA A 163 -11.95 -8.35 -16.74
CA ALA A 163 -10.95 -8.99 -17.60
C ALA A 163 -9.58 -8.31 -17.57
N SER A 164 -9.53 -6.97 -17.67
CA SER A 164 -8.27 -6.22 -17.66
C SER A 164 -7.56 -6.30 -16.31
N GLN A 165 -8.29 -6.15 -15.21
CA GLN A 165 -7.74 -6.22 -13.86
C GLN A 165 -7.32 -7.64 -13.50
N TYR A 166 -8.07 -8.65 -13.96
CA TYR A 166 -7.70 -10.05 -13.79
C TYR A 166 -6.39 -10.37 -14.52
N GLN A 167 -6.23 -9.92 -15.76
CA GLN A 167 -4.98 -10.10 -16.52
C GLN A 167 -3.80 -9.45 -15.80
N ASP A 168 -3.94 -8.18 -15.39
CA ASP A 168 -2.89 -7.45 -14.67
C ASP A 168 -2.50 -8.14 -13.34
N ALA A 169 -3.50 -8.63 -12.58
CA ALA A 169 -3.24 -9.38 -11.36
C ALA A 169 -2.52 -10.71 -11.61
N MET A 170 -2.80 -11.39 -12.72
CA MET A 170 -2.12 -12.63 -13.10
C MET A 170 -0.70 -12.38 -13.61
N GLU A 171 -0.48 -11.31 -14.37
CA GLU A 171 0.85 -10.90 -14.83
C GLU A 171 1.77 -10.53 -13.65
N GLU A 172 1.26 -9.83 -12.64
CA GLU A 172 1.98 -9.55 -11.40
C GLU A 172 2.40 -10.85 -10.69
N GLU A 173 1.47 -11.81 -10.53
CA GLU A 173 1.72 -13.09 -9.87
C GLU A 173 2.78 -13.92 -10.64
N GLU A 174 2.68 -13.97 -11.97
CA GLU A 174 3.63 -14.67 -12.82
C GLU A 174 5.03 -14.05 -12.74
N THR A 175 5.10 -12.72 -12.81
CA THR A 175 6.36 -11.98 -12.69
C THR A 175 7.02 -12.24 -11.32
N ALA A 176 6.24 -12.19 -10.23
CA ALA A 176 6.73 -12.48 -8.89
C ALA A 176 7.22 -13.93 -8.76
N ARG A 177 6.50 -14.89 -9.36
CA ARG A 177 6.88 -16.31 -9.36
C ARG A 177 8.17 -16.55 -10.14
N ASN A 178 8.33 -15.91 -11.30
CA ASN A 178 9.52 -16.03 -12.14
C ASN A 178 10.75 -15.41 -11.45
N ALA A 179 10.59 -14.27 -10.76
CA ALA A 179 11.65 -13.64 -9.97
C ALA A 179 12.11 -14.54 -8.80
N ALA A 180 11.18 -15.21 -8.13
CA ALA A 180 11.49 -16.17 -7.06
C ALA A 180 12.20 -17.43 -7.59
N ALA A 181 11.82 -17.92 -8.77
CA ALA A 181 12.42 -19.11 -9.39
C ALA A 181 13.82 -18.87 -9.96
N GLY A 182 14.11 -17.66 -10.46
CA GLY A 182 15.44 -17.27 -10.98
C GLY A 182 16.48 -16.91 -9.91
N SER A 183 16.09 -16.93 -8.63
CA SER A 183 16.95 -16.63 -7.48
C SER A 183 17.49 -17.89 -6.77
N VAL A 184 17.32 -19.08 -7.40
CA VAL A 184 17.73 -20.40 -6.89
C VAL A 184 18.95 -20.93 -7.63
#